data_AF-A0A1T4WB66-F1
#
_entry.id   AF-A0A1T4WB66-F1
#
_cell.length_a   1.000
_cell.length_b   1.000
_cell.length_c   1.000
_cell.angle_alpha   90.00
_cell.angle_beta   90.00
_cell.angle_gamma   90.00
#
_symmetry.space_group_name_H-M   'P 1'
#
loop_
_entity.id
_entity.type
_entity.pdbx_description
1 polymer ?
#
loop_
_entity_poly.entity_id
_entity_poly.type
_entity_poly.pdbx_seq_one_letter_code
_entity_poly.pdbx_strand_id
1 'polypeptide(L)'
;MPGKFRFKLQRVLDYRLQLEEQAKMELAKALAAHRQKSRQLDELRDTLSAHLASLDGKAQVASGELWLWRNYKRRLEQDIYLADRELFQCAKRVNRCRQDLIGKAKEKKLLERLRETQKKTFLHEENMREQRESDEMATIRYTSGTL
;
A
#
# COMPACT_ATOMS: atom_id res chain seq x y z
N MET A 1 16.10 -39.92 -5.12
CA MET A 1 15.76 -38.53 -5.51
C MET A 1 15.37 -37.80 -4.24
N PRO A 2 16.09 -36.74 -3.83
CA PRO A 2 15.76 -36.00 -2.62
C PRO A 2 14.31 -35.49 -2.67
N GLY A 3 13.65 -35.49 -1.52
CA GLY A 3 12.25 -35.09 -1.41
C GLY A 3 12.06 -33.64 -1.81
N LYS A 4 10.96 -33.30 -2.51
CA LYS A 4 10.64 -31.89 -2.78
C LYS A 4 10.08 -31.23 -1.52
N PHE A 5 10.69 -30.14 -1.06
CA PHE A 5 10.18 -29.35 0.07
C PHE A 5 8.72 -28.90 -0.18
N ARG A 6 7.84 -29.16 0.80
CA ARG A 6 6.43 -28.73 0.79
C ARG A 6 6.13 -27.90 2.03
N PHE A 7 5.79 -26.63 1.82
CA PHE A 7 5.36 -25.76 2.90
C PHE A 7 3.87 -25.96 3.18
N LYS A 8 3.53 -26.47 4.37
CA LYS A 8 2.13 -26.80 4.73
C LYS A 8 1.19 -25.59 4.67
N LEU A 9 1.71 -24.38 4.90
CA LEU A 9 0.93 -23.13 4.89
C LEU A 9 1.04 -22.36 3.57
N GLN A 10 1.44 -23.01 2.46
CA GLN A 10 1.60 -22.32 1.17
C GLN A 10 0.32 -21.60 0.74
N ARG A 11 -0.84 -22.24 0.88
CA ARG A 11 -2.14 -21.63 0.53
C ARG A 11 -2.46 -20.39 1.36
N VAL A 12 -2.08 -20.40 2.65
CA VAL A 12 -2.26 -19.25 3.54
C VAL A 12 -1.33 -18.12 3.13
N LEU A 13 -0.08 -18.42 2.79
CA LEU A 13 0.88 -17.44 2.28
C LEU A 13 0.39 -16.80 0.98
N ASP A 14 -0.11 -17.60 0.03
CA ASP A 14 -0.64 -17.11 -1.24
C ASP A 14 -1.83 -16.17 -1.02
N TYR A 15 -2.74 -16.53 -0.11
CA TYR A 15 -3.87 -15.67 0.27
C TYR A 15 -3.41 -14.35 0.91
N ARG A 16 -2.41 -14.38 1.81
CA ARG A 16 -1.85 -13.15 2.41
C ARG A 16 -1.18 -12.25 1.37
N LEU A 17 -0.56 -12.83 0.34
CA LEU A 17 0.00 -12.08 -0.78
C LEU A 17 -1.11 -11.38 -1.58
N GLN A 18 -2.22 -12.06 -1.84
CA GLN A 18 -3.40 -11.43 -2.47
C GLN A 18 -3.97 -10.28 -1.63
N LEU A 19 -4.08 -10.46 -0.32
CA LEU A 19 -4.57 -9.40 0.59
C LEU A 19 -3.64 -8.18 0.62
N GLU A 20 -2.31 -8.39 0.62
CA GLU A 20 -1.35 -7.29 0.51
C GLU A 20 -1.54 -6.52 -0.80
N GLU A 21 -1.71 -7.23 -1.92
CA GLU A 21 -1.88 -6.61 -3.22
C GLU A 21 -3.19 -5.82 -3.33
N GLN A 22 -4.29 -6.36 -2.78
CA GLN A 22 -5.55 -5.63 -2.66
C GLN A 22 -5.39 -4.36 -1.81
N ALA A 23 -4.66 -4.42 -0.69
CA ALA A 23 -4.40 -3.25 0.15
C ALA A 23 -3.58 -2.18 -0.58
N LYS A 24 -2.61 -2.57 -1.42
CA LYS A 24 -1.87 -1.63 -2.29
C LYS A 24 -2.79 -0.93 -3.28
N MET A 25 -3.69 -1.69 -3.94
CA MET A 25 -4.67 -1.11 -4.86
C MET A 25 -5.59 -0.12 -4.16
N GLU A 26 -6.09 -0.44 -2.97
CA GLU A 26 -6.95 0.47 -2.21
C GLU A 26 -6.20 1.73 -1.76
N LEU A 27 -4.93 1.60 -1.35
CA LEU A 27 -4.08 2.76 -1.08
C LEU A 27 -3.89 3.64 -2.32
N ALA A 28 -3.63 3.04 -3.48
CA ALA A 28 -3.48 3.78 -4.73
C ALA A 28 -4.76 4.56 -5.09
N LYS A 29 -5.93 3.94 -4.96
CA LYS A 29 -7.23 4.60 -5.16
C LYS A 29 -7.43 5.76 -4.18
N ALA A 30 -7.12 5.56 -2.90
CA ALA A 30 -7.24 6.61 -1.88
C ALA A 30 -6.32 7.81 -2.17
N LEU A 31 -5.09 7.55 -2.60
CA LEU A 31 -4.13 8.59 -3.00
C LEU A 31 -4.60 9.35 -4.24
N ALA A 32 -5.15 8.66 -5.24
CA ALA A 32 -5.71 9.30 -6.43
C ALA A 32 -6.87 10.23 -6.08
N ALA A 33 -7.81 9.76 -5.24
CA ALA A 33 -8.94 10.55 -4.76
C ALA A 33 -8.48 11.79 -3.97
N HIS A 34 -7.49 11.63 -3.06
CA HIS A 34 -6.91 12.75 -2.33
C HIS A 34 -6.28 13.78 -3.26
N ARG A 35 -5.50 13.35 -4.27
CA ARG A 35 -4.88 14.25 -5.25
C ARG A 35 -5.94 15.01 -6.06
N GLN A 36 -6.99 14.33 -6.49
CA GLN A 36 -8.09 14.96 -7.21
C GLN A 36 -8.77 16.03 -6.36
N LYS A 37 -9.08 15.73 -5.09
CA LYS A 37 -9.70 16.69 -4.16
C LYS A 37 -8.79 17.87 -3.84
N SER A 38 -7.49 17.64 -3.71
CA SER A 38 -6.50 18.72 -3.52
C SER A 38 -6.53 19.68 -4.71
N ARG A 39 -6.50 19.17 -5.94
CA ARG A 39 -6.56 20.01 -7.15
C ARG A 39 -7.85 20.82 -7.22
N GLN A 40 -9.00 20.21 -6.92
CA GLN A 40 -10.28 20.93 -6.89
C GLN A 40 -10.27 22.06 -5.86
N LEU A 41 -9.67 21.85 -4.69
CA LEU A 41 -9.54 22.88 -3.66
C LEU A 41 -8.61 24.02 -4.12
N ASP A 42 -7.50 23.69 -4.77
CA ASP A 42 -6.57 24.68 -5.31
C ASP A 42 -7.24 25.52 -6.41
N GLU A 43 -7.98 24.89 -7.34
CA GLU A 43 -8.77 25.58 -8.37
C GLU A 43 -9.81 26.55 -7.78
N LEU A 44 -10.50 26.15 -6.70
CA LEU A 44 -11.45 27.02 -6.00
C LEU A 44 -10.75 28.21 -5.33
N ARG A 45 -9.58 28.00 -4.74
CA ARG A 45 -8.76 29.05 -4.13
C ARG A 45 -8.25 30.04 -5.18
N ASP A 46 -7.79 29.55 -6.32
CA ASP A 46 -7.36 30.38 -7.45
C ASP A 46 -8.53 31.19 -8.00
N THR A 47 -9.72 30.58 -8.13
CA THR A 47 -10.94 31.26 -8.55
C THR A 47 -11.34 32.37 -7.57
N LEU A 48 -11.26 32.12 -6.26
CA LEU A 48 -11.50 33.14 -5.24
C LEU A 48 -10.48 34.27 -5.32
N SER A 49 -9.19 33.95 -5.49
CA SER A 49 -8.12 34.93 -5.63
C SER A 49 -8.35 35.85 -6.85
N ALA A 50 -8.65 35.27 -8.01
CA ALA A 50 -8.98 36.03 -9.21
C ALA A 50 -10.23 36.89 -9.04
N HIS A 51 -11.26 36.36 -8.37
CA HIS A 51 -12.47 37.10 -8.06
C HIS A 51 -12.20 38.29 -7.11
N LEU A 52 -11.33 38.12 -6.11
CA LEU A 52 -10.89 39.20 -5.22
C LEU A 52 -10.14 40.30 -6.00
N ALA A 53 -9.19 39.92 -6.86
CA ALA A 53 -8.44 40.85 -7.70
C ALA A 53 -9.32 41.61 -8.70
N SER A 54 -10.46 41.07 -9.12
CA SER A 54 -11.35 41.70 -10.12
C SER A 54 -12.00 43.04 -9.67
N LEU A 55 -11.95 43.36 -8.38
CA LEU A 55 -12.38 44.65 -7.84
C LEU A 55 -11.24 45.68 -7.70
N ASP A 56 -9.99 45.23 -7.62
CA ASP A 56 -8.84 46.13 -7.55
C ASP A 56 -8.72 46.89 -8.89
N GLY A 57 -8.96 48.20 -8.86
CA GLY A 57 -8.88 49.08 -10.03
C GLY A 57 -10.23 49.56 -10.60
N LYS A 58 -11.38 49.10 -10.07
CA LYS A 58 -12.70 49.65 -10.47
C LYS A 58 -13.11 50.82 -9.57
N ALA A 59 -12.94 52.05 -10.07
CA ALA A 59 -13.20 53.28 -9.31
C ALA A 59 -14.70 53.52 -9.00
N GLN A 60 -15.62 52.97 -9.79
CA GLN A 60 -17.07 53.07 -9.61
C GLN A 60 -17.72 51.73 -9.97
N VAL A 61 -18.24 51.00 -8.97
CA VAL A 61 -19.01 49.75 -9.19
C VAL A 61 -20.45 50.00 -8.75
N ALA A 62 -21.41 49.67 -9.60
CA ALA A 62 -22.83 49.83 -9.29
C ALA A 62 -23.22 48.95 -8.08
N SER A 63 -24.13 49.44 -7.23
CA SER A 63 -24.54 48.75 -5.99
C SER A 63 -25.04 47.30 -6.22
N GLY A 64 -25.76 47.06 -7.33
CA GLY A 64 -26.22 45.72 -7.72
C GLY A 64 -25.09 44.76 -8.11
N GLU A 65 -24.06 45.26 -8.79
CA GLU A 65 -22.87 44.48 -9.15
C GLU A 65 -22.04 44.11 -7.90
N LEU A 66 -21.92 45.04 -6.94
CA LEU A 66 -21.28 44.77 -5.66
C LEU A 66 -22.01 43.69 -4.86
N TRP A 67 -23.35 43.67 -4.89
CA TRP A 67 -24.13 42.64 -4.21
C TRP A 67 -23.89 41.26 -4.84
N LEU A 68 -23.95 41.15 -6.17
CA LEU A 68 -23.70 39.90 -6.89
C LEU A 68 -22.29 39.37 -6.61
N TRP A 69 -21.29 40.27 -6.67
CA TRP A 69 -19.90 39.96 -6.36
C TRP A 69 -19.75 39.40 -4.93
N ARG A 70 -20.33 40.06 -3.92
CA ARG A 70 -20.25 39.60 -2.52
C ARG A 70 -20.89 38.22 -2.32
N ASN A 71 -22.02 37.96 -2.97
CA ASN A 71 -22.67 36.66 -2.88
C ASN A 71 -21.85 35.55 -3.55
N TYR A 72 -21.26 35.84 -4.71
CA TYR A 72 -20.40 34.86 -5.38
C TYR A 72 -19.14 34.57 -4.56
N LYS A 73 -18.51 35.60 -3.98
CA LYS A 73 -17.42 35.41 -3.00
C LYS A 73 -17.83 34.49 -1.86
N ARG A 74 -18.97 34.77 -1.21
CA ARG A 74 -19.46 33.96 -0.07
C ARG A 74 -19.70 32.51 -0.48
N ARG A 75 -20.22 32.27 -1.68
CA ARG A 75 -20.42 30.93 -2.21
C ARG A 75 -19.10 30.19 -2.42
N LEU A 76 -18.10 30.85 -3.01
CA LEU A 76 -16.75 30.29 -3.17
C LEU A 76 -16.12 29.95 -1.82
N GLU A 77 -16.25 30.81 -0.81
CA GLU A 77 -15.75 30.54 0.55
C GLU A 77 -16.43 29.31 1.17
N GLN A 78 -17.73 29.14 0.96
CA GLN A 78 -18.47 27.95 1.41
C GLN A 78 -18.02 26.68 0.67
N ASP A 79 -17.84 26.76 -0.65
CA ASP A 79 -17.39 25.64 -1.47
C ASP A 79 -15.97 25.20 -1.08
N ILE A 80 -15.07 26.16 -0.82
CA ILE A 80 -13.72 25.92 -0.29
C ILE A 80 -13.78 25.21 1.07
N TYR A 81 -14.63 25.70 1.99
CA TYR A 81 -14.79 25.08 3.30
C TYR A 81 -15.25 23.62 3.21
N LEU A 82 -16.21 23.32 2.33
CA LEU A 82 -16.68 21.97 2.09
C LEU A 82 -15.60 21.09 1.46
N ALA A 83 -14.90 21.60 0.43
CA ALA A 83 -13.81 20.89 -0.24
C ALA A 83 -12.64 20.56 0.71
N ASP A 84 -12.30 21.47 1.63
CA ASP A 84 -11.26 21.25 2.64
C ASP A 84 -11.65 20.12 3.61
N ARG A 85 -12.92 20.07 4.04
CA ARG A 85 -13.44 18.96 4.85
C ARG A 85 -13.38 17.64 4.09
N GLU A 86 -13.74 17.62 2.82
CA GLU A 86 -13.65 16.41 1.99
C GLU A 86 -12.19 15.94 1.81
N LEU A 87 -11.27 16.89 1.59
CA LEU A 87 -9.83 16.60 1.49
C LEU A 87 -9.31 15.99 2.79
N PHE A 88 -9.73 16.51 3.93
CA PHE A 88 -9.39 15.95 5.24
C PHE A 88 -9.91 14.52 5.41
N GLN A 89 -11.13 14.21 4.96
CA GLN A 89 -11.63 12.83 4.97
C GLN A 89 -10.84 11.92 4.04
N CYS A 90 -10.45 12.41 2.86
CA CYS A 90 -9.57 11.67 1.95
C CYS A 90 -8.21 11.39 2.59
N ALA A 91 -7.62 12.36 3.31
CA ALA A 91 -6.36 12.18 4.02
C ALA A 91 -6.46 11.12 5.13
N LYS A 92 -7.56 11.13 5.90
CA LYS A 92 -7.86 10.07 6.86
C LYS A 92 -7.95 8.69 6.21
N ARG A 93 -8.63 8.60 5.06
CA ARG A 93 -8.74 7.34 4.30
C ARG A 93 -7.38 6.86 3.83
N VAL A 94 -6.53 7.73 3.28
CA VAL A 94 -5.15 7.40 2.90
C VAL A 94 -4.39 6.82 4.08
N ASN A 95 -4.44 7.46 5.24
CA ASN A 95 -3.76 6.96 6.44
C ASN A 95 -4.28 5.59 6.89
N ARG A 96 -5.59 5.36 6.84
CA ARG A 96 -6.19 4.05 7.15
C ARG A 96 -5.71 2.97 6.17
N CYS A 97 -5.71 3.24 4.86
CA CYS A 97 -5.22 2.30 3.85
C CYS A 97 -3.73 2.01 4.01
N ARG A 98 -2.91 3.01 4.40
CA ARG A 98 -1.48 2.81 4.72
C ARG A 98 -1.29 1.86 5.90
N GLN A 99 -2.03 2.08 6.98
CA GLN A 99 -1.96 1.23 8.18
C GLN A 99 -2.38 -0.22 7.87
N ASP A 100 -3.45 -0.40 7.09
CA ASP A 100 -3.90 -1.73 6.68
C ASP A 100 -2.84 -2.44 5.82
N LEU A 101 -2.28 -1.75 4.81
CA LEU A 101 -1.19 -2.30 3.99
C LEU A 101 0.02 -2.72 4.83
N ILE A 102 0.42 -1.90 5.81
CA ILE A 102 1.50 -2.25 6.75
C ILE A 102 1.16 -3.52 7.52
N GLY A 103 -0.08 -3.65 7.99
CA GLY A 103 -0.58 -4.85 8.66
C GLY A 103 -0.46 -6.10 7.77
N LYS A 104 -1.02 -6.04 6.56
CA LYS A 104 -0.98 -7.17 5.61
C LYS A 104 0.44 -7.54 5.20
N ALA A 105 1.31 -6.56 4.97
CA ALA A 105 2.71 -6.79 4.65
C ALA A 105 3.46 -7.48 5.80
N LYS A 106 3.17 -7.11 7.07
CA LYS A 106 3.75 -7.79 8.24
C LYS A 106 3.30 -9.24 8.35
N GLU A 107 2.00 -9.52 8.19
CA GLU A 107 1.44 -10.88 8.24
C GLU A 107 2.06 -11.78 7.16
N LYS A 108 2.16 -11.28 5.92
CA LYS A 108 2.85 -12.00 4.84
C LYS A 108 4.30 -12.28 5.19
N LYS A 109 5.04 -11.25 5.60
CA LYS A 109 6.49 -11.37 5.91
C LYS A 109 6.77 -12.37 7.01
N LEU A 110 5.86 -12.51 7.98
CA LEU A 110 5.96 -13.54 9.01
C LEU A 110 5.91 -14.95 8.41
N LEU A 111 4.98 -15.22 7.48
CA LEU A 111 4.86 -16.52 6.83
C LEU A 111 6.01 -16.81 5.86
N GLU A 112 6.51 -15.79 5.16
CA GLU A 112 7.71 -15.92 4.31
C GLU A 112 8.91 -16.35 5.13
N ARG A 113 9.17 -15.68 6.26
CA ARG A 113 10.24 -16.06 7.20
C ARG A 113 10.06 -17.48 7.73
N LEU A 114 8.84 -17.85 8.12
CA LEU A 114 8.56 -19.21 8.58
C LEU A 114 8.86 -20.25 7.50
N ARG A 115 8.45 -19.99 6.26
CA ARG A 115 8.74 -20.85 5.10
C ARG A 115 10.23 -20.97 4.85
N GLU A 116 10.97 -19.86 4.90
CA GLU A 116 12.43 -19.85 4.72
C GLU A 116 13.14 -20.67 5.79
N THR A 117 12.76 -20.51 7.07
CA THR A 117 13.32 -21.30 8.17
C THR A 117 13.05 -22.79 7.97
N GLN A 118 11.80 -23.19 7.69
CA GLN A 118 11.47 -24.59 7.45
C GLN A 118 12.21 -25.17 6.23
N LYS A 119 12.39 -24.37 5.18
CA LYS A 119 13.15 -24.78 3.99
C LYS A 119 14.62 -25.02 4.34
N LYS A 120 15.23 -24.15 5.16
CA LYS A 120 16.62 -24.33 5.61
C LYS A 120 16.79 -25.61 6.43
N THR A 121 15.88 -25.87 7.37
CA THR A 121 15.89 -27.10 8.17
C THR A 121 15.75 -28.34 7.30
N PHE A 122 14.79 -28.33 6.36
CA PHE A 122 14.60 -29.45 5.43
C PHE A 122 15.85 -29.75 4.59
N LEU A 123 16.51 -28.72 4.05
CA LEU A 123 17.74 -28.89 3.27
C LEU A 123 18.90 -29.43 4.13
N HIS A 124 18.99 -28.99 5.39
CA HIS A 124 19.99 -29.51 6.31
C HIS A 124 19.76 -30.99 6.62
N GLU A 125 18.51 -31.38 6.88
CA GLU A 125 18.15 -32.79 7.14
C GLU A 125 18.40 -33.69 5.93
N GLU A 126 18.04 -33.26 4.71
CA GLU A 126 18.34 -34.03 3.49
C GLU A 126 19.85 -34.21 3.30
N ASN A 127 20.65 -33.14 3.48
CA ASN A 127 22.12 -33.24 3.37
C ASN A 127 22.70 -34.22 4.40
N MET A 128 22.23 -34.18 5.65
CA MET A 128 22.67 -35.11 6.69
C MET A 128 22.26 -36.55 6.38
N ARG A 129 21.10 -36.77 5.73
CA ARG A 129 20.69 -38.11 5.31
C ARG A 129 21.56 -38.63 4.17
N GLU A 130 21.78 -37.81 3.14
CA GLU A 130 22.65 -38.16 2.00
C GLU A 130 24.07 -38.49 2.45
N GLN A 131 24.61 -37.73 3.40
CA GLN A 131 25.94 -38.00 3.96
C GLN A 131 26.00 -39.35 4.67
N ARG A 132 25.01 -39.68 5.51
CA ARG A 132 24.94 -41.01 6.17
C ARG A 132 24.80 -42.16 5.18
N GLU A 133 23.92 -42.02 4.19
CA GLU A 133 23.73 -43.03 3.14
C GLU A 133 25.05 -43.28 2.37
N SER A 134 25.80 -42.20 2.09
CA SER A 134 27.10 -42.29 1.42
C SER A 134 28.16 -43.00 2.27
N ASP A 135 28.24 -42.68 3.57
CA ASP A 135 29.19 -43.28 4.51
C ASP A 135 28.90 -44.78 4.71
N GLU A 136 27.62 -45.16 4.81
CA GLU A 136 27.18 -46.56 4.88
C GLU A 136 27.57 -47.33 3.61
N MET A 137 27.32 -46.76 2.41
CA MET A 137 27.73 -47.37 1.15
C MET A 137 29.25 -47.49 0.99
N ALA A 138 30.02 -46.54 1.51
CA ALA A 138 31.49 -46.62 1.50
C ALA A 138 31.98 -47.76 2.40
N THR A 139 31.39 -47.89 3.59
CA THR A 139 31.72 -48.96 4.55
C THR A 139 31.40 -50.34 3.98
N ILE A 140 30.20 -50.53 3.40
CA ILE A 140 29.79 -51.80 2.78
C ILE A 140 30.77 -52.22 1.68
N ARG A 141 31.16 -51.29 0.78
CA ARG A 141 32.11 -51.55 -0.30
C ARG A 141 33.50 -51.92 0.21
N TYR A 142 33.98 -51.25 1.25
CA TYR A 142 35.26 -51.57 1.87
C TYR A 142 35.25 -52.98 2.48
N THR A 143 34.19 -53.34 3.22
CA THR A 143 34.05 -54.67 3.81
C THR A 143 33.84 -55.80 2.80
N SER A 144 33.27 -55.53 1.63
CA SER A 144 33.03 -56.53 0.57
C SER A 144 34.17 -56.67 -0.45
N GLY A 145 35.12 -55.72 -0.48
CA GLY A 145 36.37 -55.83 -1.27
C GLY A 145 37.56 -56.41 -0.53
N THR A 146 37.40 -56.78 0.75
CA THR A 146 38.47 -57.35 1.61
C THR A 146 38.26 -58.86 1.91
N LEU A 147 37.48 -59.54 1.07
CA LEU A 147 37.35 -61.00 0.98
C LEU A 147 37.83 -61.45 -0.40
#